data_AF-C0PI37-F1
#
_entry.id   AF-C0PI37-F1
#
_cell.length_a   1.000
_cell.length_b   1.000
_cell.length_c   1.000
_cell.angle_alpha   90.00
_cell.angle_beta   90.00
_cell.angle_gamma   90.00
#
_symmetry.space_group_name_H-M   'P 1'
#
loop_
_entity.id
_entity.type
_entity.pdbx_description
1 polymer ?
#
loop_
_entity_poly.entity_id
_entity_poly.type
_entity_poly.pdbx_seq_one_letter_code
_entity_poly.pdbx_strand_id
1 'polypeptide(L)'
;MAVASTSPLSAKPATAPSPPAPGSGLLALGVRRAPATAAWRRLRVEAIRTQRTEVPVEESAPARDAAAAAPLDGNGAGADGSVVPSSDDSWVVKLEQSFNIFATDSVIMVLKGVYGDRYYARFFALETIARVPYFAFISVLHLYATFGWWRRADYIKVHFAQSWNEFHHLLIMEELGGDSLWFDCFLARFMAFFYYFMTVAMYMLSPRMAYHFSECVERHAYSTYDEFLKLHEEELKRLPAPEAALNYYMNEDLYLFDEFQASRTPGSRRPKIDNLYDVFVNIREDEAEHCKTMKTCQTHGNLRSPHSTPNCLEDDTECVIPENDCEGIVDCVKKSLTK
;
A
#
# COMPACT_ATOMS: atom_id res chain seq x y z
N MET A 1 -11.07 -4.35 47.02
CA MET A 1 -10.91 -3.83 48.40
C MET A 1 -10.96 -2.32 48.33
N ALA A 2 -11.76 -1.71 49.19
CA ALA A 2 -12.07 -0.29 49.21
C ALA A 2 -10.99 0.53 49.94
N VAL A 3 -10.66 1.70 49.40
CA VAL A 3 -10.30 2.88 50.20
C VAL A 3 -11.00 4.08 49.56
N ALA A 4 -12.01 4.58 50.25
CA ALA A 4 -12.71 5.81 49.94
C ALA A 4 -11.91 7.01 50.47
N SER A 5 -11.92 8.13 49.74
CA SER A 5 -11.84 9.44 50.37
C SER A 5 -12.85 10.35 49.70
N THR A 6 -13.72 10.89 50.54
CA THR A 6 -14.86 11.74 50.21
C THR A 6 -14.51 13.17 50.59
N SER A 7 -14.90 14.14 49.78
CA SER A 7 -15.53 15.39 50.25
C SER A 7 -16.04 16.21 49.06
N PRO A 8 -17.29 16.72 49.11
CA PRO A 8 -17.94 17.40 48.00
C PRO A 8 -17.85 18.92 48.12
N LEU A 9 -17.87 19.62 46.98
CA LEU A 9 -18.21 21.05 46.94
C LEU A 9 -19.11 21.32 45.74
N SER A 10 -20.32 21.72 46.09
CA SER A 10 -21.43 22.10 45.22
C SER A 10 -21.17 23.49 44.62
N ALA A 11 -21.19 23.61 43.30
CA ALA A 11 -21.37 24.87 42.61
C ALA A 11 -22.25 24.66 41.36
N LYS A 12 -23.29 25.48 41.28
CA LYS A 12 -24.39 25.49 40.30
C LYS A 12 -23.94 25.46 38.83
N PRO A 13 -24.78 24.93 37.92
CA PRO A 13 -24.53 25.04 36.49
C PRO A 13 -24.82 26.48 36.02
N ALA A 14 -23.84 27.11 35.39
CA ALA A 14 -24.05 28.34 34.64
C ALA A 14 -24.47 27.98 33.21
N THR A 15 -25.71 28.31 32.89
CA THR A 15 -26.35 28.19 31.59
C THR A 15 -25.63 29.09 30.58
N ALA A 16 -24.95 28.50 29.60
CA ALA A 16 -24.45 29.24 28.44
C ALA A 16 -25.60 29.41 27.42
N PRO A 17 -25.82 30.61 26.86
CA PRO A 17 -26.92 30.87 25.94
C PRO A 17 -26.67 30.21 24.58
N SER A 18 -27.70 29.59 24.03
CA SER A 18 -27.72 29.06 22.66
C SER A 18 -27.47 30.19 21.65
N PRO A 19 -26.60 30.01 20.65
CA PRO A 19 -26.53 30.96 19.54
C PRO A 19 -27.80 30.85 18.68
N PRO A 20 -28.24 31.94 18.04
CA PRO A 20 -29.46 31.97 17.26
C PRO A 20 -29.31 31.13 15.99
N ALA A 21 -30.37 30.39 15.62
CA ALA A 21 -30.47 29.75 14.32
C ALA A 21 -30.47 30.82 13.21
N PRO A 22 -29.58 30.76 12.21
CA PRO A 22 -29.73 31.59 11.02
C PRO A 22 -30.84 31.00 10.15
N GLY A 23 -31.90 31.78 10.00
CA GLY A 23 -32.98 31.53 9.07
C GLY A 23 -32.48 31.48 7.62
N SER A 24 -33.25 30.75 6.81
CA SER A 24 -33.09 30.51 5.39
C SER A 24 -32.68 31.75 4.60
N GLY A 25 -31.54 31.66 3.90
CA GLY A 25 -31.07 32.67 2.97
C GLY A 25 -30.06 32.05 2.02
N LEU A 26 -30.37 32.13 0.72
CA LEU A 26 -29.56 31.66 -0.39
C LEU A 26 -28.09 32.05 -0.24
N LEU A 27 -27.17 31.14 -0.60
CA LEU A 27 -26.15 31.38 -1.64
C LEU A 27 -25.36 30.09 -1.88
N ALA A 28 -25.40 29.64 -3.13
CA ALA A 28 -24.62 28.54 -3.65
C ALA A 28 -23.11 28.83 -3.53
N LEU A 29 -22.38 27.96 -2.83
CA LEU A 29 -20.96 27.73 -3.06
C LEU A 29 -20.79 26.28 -3.49
N GLY A 30 -21.25 26.01 -4.72
CA GLY A 30 -20.78 24.83 -5.44
C GLY A 30 -19.30 25.06 -5.76
N VAL A 31 -18.41 24.39 -5.05
CA VAL A 31 -17.02 24.21 -5.49
C VAL A 31 -17.06 23.34 -6.74
N ARG A 32 -17.29 23.97 -7.89
CA ARG A 32 -16.99 23.39 -9.20
C ARG A 32 -15.48 23.29 -9.29
N ARG A 33 -14.93 22.12 -9.01
CA ARG A 33 -13.55 21.78 -9.43
C ARG A 33 -13.51 21.92 -10.95
N ALA A 34 -12.66 22.83 -11.42
CA ALA A 34 -12.78 23.51 -12.70
C ALA A 34 -12.70 22.57 -13.93
N PRO A 35 -13.40 22.89 -15.03
CA PRO A 35 -13.31 22.16 -16.31
C PRO A 35 -11.92 22.24 -16.97
N ALA A 36 -11.05 23.15 -16.51
CA ALA A 36 -9.70 23.32 -17.04
C ALA A 36 -8.86 22.05 -16.89
N THR A 37 -8.88 21.37 -15.74
CA THR A 37 -8.07 20.15 -15.53
C THR A 37 -8.51 19.01 -16.47
N ALA A 38 -9.80 18.89 -16.75
CA ALA A 38 -10.33 17.90 -17.68
C ALA A 38 -9.96 18.22 -19.15
N ALA A 39 -9.88 19.50 -19.53
CA ALA A 39 -9.43 19.91 -20.87
C ALA A 39 -7.93 19.67 -21.05
N TRP A 40 -7.10 20.02 -20.06
CA TRP A 40 -5.66 19.75 -20.07
C TRP A 40 -5.36 18.24 -20.09
N ARG A 41 -6.08 17.44 -19.29
CA ARG A 41 -5.99 15.97 -19.33
C ARG A 41 -6.33 15.42 -20.70
N ARG A 42 -7.44 15.87 -21.30
CA ARG A 42 -7.81 15.46 -22.67
C ARG A 42 -6.76 15.84 -23.70
N LEU A 43 -6.23 17.07 -23.65
CA LEU A 43 -5.17 17.50 -24.57
C LEU A 43 -3.88 16.70 -24.39
N ARG A 44 -3.51 16.36 -23.14
CA ARG A 44 -2.34 15.54 -22.86
C ARG A 44 -2.53 14.10 -23.34
N VAL A 45 -3.67 13.49 -23.02
CA VAL A 45 -4.02 12.14 -23.51
C VAL A 45 -4.07 12.12 -25.03
N GLU A 46 -4.62 13.16 -25.67
CA GLU A 46 -4.65 13.27 -27.12
C GLU A 46 -3.26 13.52 -27.71
N ALA A 47 -2.39 14.29 -27.05
CA ALA A 47 -1.00 14.47 -27.46
C ALA A 47 -0.21 13.15 -27.37
N ILE A 48 -0.39 12.39 -26.28
CA ILE A 48 0.18 11.04 -26.10
C ILE A 48 -0.34 10.11 -27.20
N ARG A 49 -1.65 10.16 -27.50
CA ARG A 49 -2.28 9.35 -28.56
C ARG A 49 -1.81 9.73 -29.97
N THR A 50 -1.63 11.02 -30.23
CA THR A 50 -1.16 11.55 -31.52
C THR A 50 0.29 11.11 -31.76
N GLN A 51 1.15 11.24 -30.75
CA GLN A 51 2.52 10.73 -30.83
C GLN A 51 2.57 9.21 -31.05
N ARG A 52 1.63 8.44 -30.48
CA ARG A 52 1.52 6.99 -30.73
C ARG A 52 1.15 6.64 -32.18
N THR A 53 0.45 7.53 -32.89
CA THR A 53 -0.02 7.27 -34.26
C THR A 53 1.07 7.58 -35.30
N GLU A 54 2.06 8.42 -34.96
CA GLU A 54 3.16 8.79 -35.86
C GLU A 54 4.33 7.79 -35.86
N VAL A 55 4.36 6.83 -34.93
CA VAL A 55 5.40 5.79 -34.91
C VAL A 55 4.97 4.61 -35.81
N PRO A 56 5.74 4.25 -36.85
CA PRO A 56 5.43 3.09 -37.70
C PRO A 56 5.48 1.82 -36.86
N VAL A 57 4.37 1.09 -36.83
CA VAL A 57 4.27 -0.23 -36.18
C VAL A 57 5.09 -1.22 -37.00
N GLU A 58 6.29 -1.56 -36.52
CA GLU A 58 7.04 -2.71 -37.02
C GLU A 58 6.57 -3.97 -36.27
N GLU A 59 5.85 -4.83 -36.98
CA GLU A 59 5.27 -6.07 -36.49
C GLU A 59 6.39 -7.06 -36.11
N SER A 60 6.59 -7.28 -34.81
CA SER A 60 7.54 -8.27 -34.29
C SER A 60 6.82 -9.37 -33.51
N ALA A 61 7.15 -10.61 -33.87
CA ALA A 61 6.49 -11.88 -33.58
C ALA A 61 6.53 -12.28 -32.07
N PRO A 62 5.73 -13.28 -31.63
CA PRO A 62 5.44 -13.49 -30.22
C PRO A 62 6.64 -14.11 -29.48
N ALA A 63 7.18 -13.39 -28.49
CA ALA A 63 8.15 -13.94 -27.56
C ALA A 63 7.44 -14.90 -26.59
N ARG A 64 7.57 -16.19 -26.88
CA ARG A 64 7.32 -17.30 -25.94
C ARG A 64 8.44 -17.33 -24.90
N ASP A 65 8.04 -17.60 -23.66
CA ASP A 65 8.85 -18.16 -22.56
C ASP A 65 10.05 -17.32 -22.08
N ALA A 66 9.80 -16.46 -21.09
CA ALA A 66 10.83 -15.98 -20.16
C ALA A 66 10.28 -15.95 -18.72
N ALA A 67 9.83 -17.11 -18.25
CA ALA A 67 9.62 -17.38 -16.84
C ALA A 67 10.98 -17.62 -16.17
N ALA A 68 11.61 -16.57 -15.65
CA ALA A 68 12.66 -16.66 -14.61
C ALA A 68 12.87 -15.27 -14.01
N ALA A 69 12.05 -14.90 -13.02
CA ALA A 69 12.38 -13.81 -12.13
C ALA A 69 13.66 -14.17 -11.36
N ALA A 70 14.73 -13.40 -11.58
CA ALA A 70 15.99 -13.57 -10.87
C ALA A 70 15.77 -13.40 -9.35
N PRO A 71 16.41 -14.22 -8.49
CA PRO A 71 16.30 -14.07 -7.05
C PRO A 71 16.85 -12.70 -6.60
N LEU A 72 16.08 -11.96 -5.81
CA LEU A 72 16.60 -10.85 -5.03
C LEU A 72 17.40 -11.43 -3.85
N ASP A 73 18.64 -11.84 -4.11
CA ASP A 73 19.58 -12.29 -3.09
C ASP A 73 20.25 -11.08 -2.42
N GLY A 74 19.68 -10.66 -1.30
CA GLY A 74 20.32 -9.75 -0.36
C GLY A 74 21.01 -10.55 0.75
N ASN A 75 22.32 -10.77 0.61
CA ASN A 75 23.18 -11.29 1.68
C ASN A 75 23.27 -10.25 2.82
N GLY A 76 22.45 -10.41 3.86
CA GLY A 76 22.56 -9.71 5.14
C GLY A 76 22.84 -10.71 6.24
N ALA A 77 24.12 -10.95 6.53
CA ALA A 77 24.54 -11.75 7.68
C ALA A 77 24.35 -10.92 8.97
N GLY A 78 23.27 -11.20 9.71
CA GLY A 78 23.02 -10.71 11.05
C GLY A 78 22.67 -11.88 11.95
N ALA A 79 23.53 -12.14 12.92
CA ALA A 79 23.37 -13.21 13.90
C ALA A 79 22.24 -12.89 14.90
N ASP A 80 21.61 -13.97 15.38
CA ASP A 80 21.00 -14.17 16.71
C ASP A 80 19.46 -14.40 16.74
N GLY A 81 19.04 -15.55 17.29
CA GLY A 81 17.71 -15.76 17.87
C GLY A 81 16.55 -16.40 17.08
N SER A 82 16.71 -17.11 15.96
CA SER A 82 15.55 -17.72 15.26
C SER A 82 15.04 -18.99 15.95
N VAL A 83 13.85 -18.91 16.57
CA VAL A 83 13.04 -20.07 16.97
C VAL A 83 12.80 -20.94 15.74
N VAL A 84 13.31 -22.17 15.75
CA VAL A 84 13.10 -23.16 14.68
C VAL A 84 11.62 -23.55 14.69
N PRO A 85 10.86 -23.37 13.59
CA PRO A 85 9.49 -23.86 13.52
C PRO A 85 9.49 -25.38 13.67
N SER A 86 8.61 -25.93 14.51
CA SER A 86 8.46 -27.39 14.60
C SER A 86 8.00 -27.93 13.23
N SER A 87 8.29 -29.20 12.93
CA SER A 87 7.94 -29.83 11.64
C SER A 87 6.46 -29.64 11.25
N ASP A 88 5.60 -29.53 12.25
CA ASP A 88 4.14 -29.43 12.08
C ASP A 88 3.70 -28.02 11.66
N ASP A 89 4.49 -26.98 11.94
CA ASP A 89 4.19 -25.63 11.45
C ASP A 89 4.56 -25.46 9.98
N SER A 90 5.56 -26.20 9.50
CA SER A 90 6.09 -26.05 8.14
C SER A 90 5.03 -26.35 7.07
N TRP A 91 4.16 -27.33 7.29
CA TRP A 91 3.15 -27.69 6.29
C TRP A 91 2.02 -26.66 6.22
N VAL A 92 1.59 -26.09 7.35
CA VAL A 92 0.56 -25.02 7.41
C VAL A 92 1.06 -23.79 6.67
N VAL A 93 2.30 -23.36 6.98
CA VAL A 93 2.96 -22.23 6.31
C VAL A 93 3.02 -22.47 4.80
N LYS A 94 3.47 -23.66 4.36
CA LYS A 94 3.53 -24.00 2.93
C LYS A 94 2.16 -24.01 2.26
N LEU A 95 1.12 -24.50 2.95
CA LEU A 95 -0.24 -24.52 2.43
C LEU A 95 -0.77 -23.10 2.24
N GLU A 96 -0.59 -22.24 3.23
CA GLU A 96 -0.97 -20.81 3.13
C GLU A 96 -0.23 -20.11 2.00
N GLN A 97 1.08 -20.33 1.86
CA GLN A 97 1.88 -19.75 0.78
C GLN A 97 1.40 -20.24 -0.59
N SER A 98 1.13 -21.54 -0.73
CA SER A 98 0.59 -22.14 -1.95
C SER A 98 -0.78 -21.54 -2.32
N PHE A 99 -1.68 -21.41 -1.34
CA PHE A 99 -2.98 -20.77 -1.54
C PHE A 99 -2.83 -19.31 -1.98
N ASN A 100 -1.96 -18.55 -1.31
CA ASN A 100 -1.71 -17.14 -1.63
C ASN A 100 -1.18 -16.98 -3.06
N ILE A 101 -0.17 -17.76 -3.45
CA ILE A 101 0.40 -17.74 -4.81
C ILE A 101 -0.68 -18.06 -5.84
N PHE A 102 -1.43 -19.14 -5.64
CA PHE A 102 -2.52 -19.55 -6.54
C PHE A 102 -3.58 -18.45 -6.69
N ALA A 103 -3.99 -17.84 -5.59
CA ALA A 103 -4.99 -16.79 -5.59
C ALA A 103 -4.49 -15.52 -6.30
N THR A 104 -3.26 -15.07 -6.02
CA THR A 104 -2.67 -13.91 -6.71
C THR A 104 -2.48 -14.15 -8.19
N ASP A 105 -1.95 -15.31 -8.58
CA ASP A 105 -1.73 -15.67 -9.99
C ASP A 105 -3.05 -15.71 -10.76
N SER A 106 -4.11 -16.26 -10.15
CA SER A 106 -5.44 -16.31 -10.73
C SER A 106 -6.00 -14.91 -10.99
N VAL A 107 -5.89 -13.99 -10.03
CA VAL A 107 -6.37 -12.61 -10.18
C VAL A 107 -5.58 -11.88 -11.26
N ILE A 108 -4.26 -11.98 -11.25
CA ILE A 108 -3.40 -11.34 -12.25
C ILE A 108 -3.68 -11.88 -13.66
N MET A 109 -3.90 -13.18 -13.80
CA MET A 109 -4.29 -13.79 -15.08
C MET A 109 -5.62 -13.22 -15.60
N VAL A 110 -6.62 -13.10 -14.74
CA VAL A 110 -7.92 -12.50 -15.09
C VAL A 110 -7.75 -11.04 -15.51
N LEU A 111 -6.99 -10.25 -14.75
CA LEU A 111 -6.73 -8.84 -15.07
C LEU A 111 -5.97 -8.67 -16.39
N LYS A 112 -4.93 -9.48 -16.64
CA LYS A 112 -4.22 -9.50 -17.92
C LYS A 112 -5.18 -9.81 -19.08
N GLY A 113 -6.07 -10.78 -18.91
CA GLY A 113 -7.08 -11.13 -19.91
C GLY A 113 -8.13 -10.04 -20.17
N VAL A 114 -8.62 -9.37 -19.11
CA VAL A 114 -9.65 -8.32 -19.23
C VAL A 114 -9.10 -7.06 -19.89
N TYR A 115 -7.88 -6.64 -19.55
CA TYR A 115 -7.31 -5.40 -20.04
C TYR A 115 -6.50 -5.54 -21.33
N GLY A 116 -5.89 -6.70 -21.60
CA GLY A 116 -5.01 -6.90 -22.76
C GLY A 116 -3.91 -5.84 -22.83
N ASP A 117 -3.78 -5.18 -23.98
CA ASP A 117 -2.77 -4.14 -24.26
C ASP A 117 -3.17 -2.74 -23.75
N ARG A 118 -4.24 -2.63 -22.96
CA ARG A 118 -4.67 -1.37 -22.34
C ARG A 118 -3.88 -1.10 -21.05
N TYR A 119 -2.56 -0.94 -21.19
CA TYR A 119 -1.61 -0.87 -20.07
C TYR A 119 -1.99 0.15 -19.00
N TYR A 120 -2.30 1.41 -19.36
CA TYR A 120 -2.66 2.43 -18.35
C TYR A 120 -3.95 2.12 -17.59
N ALA A 121 -4.95 1.51 -18.26
CA ALA A 121 -6.17 1.08 -17.57
C ALA A 121 -5.91 -0.10 -16.63
N ARG A 122 -5.02 -1.02 -17.04
CA ARG A 122 -4.56 -2.13 -16.20
C ARG A 122 -3.81 -1.62 -14.97
N PHE A 123 -2.88 -0.69 -15.14
CA PHE A 123 -2.14 -0.08 -14.03
C PHE A 123 -3.08 0.66 -13.10
N PHE A 124 -3.96 1.53 -13.61
CA PHE A 124 -4.98 2.20 -12.79
C PHE A 124 -5.79 1.21 -11.92
N ALA A 125 -6.20 0.07 -12.49
CA ALA A 125 -6.92 -0.95 -11.75
C ALA A 125 -6.06 -1.63 -10.68
N LEU A 126 -4.79 -1.94 -10.99
CA LEU A 126 -3.83 -2.51 -10.04
C LEU A 126 -3.54 -1.54 -8.90
N GLU A 127 -3.22 -0.27 -9.18
CA GLU A 127 -2.96 0.77 -8.16
C GLU A 127 -4.18 1.06 -7.28
N THR A 128 -5.38 0.94 -7.85
CA THR A 128 -6.61 1.04 -7.05
C THR A 128 -6.71 -0.09 -6.02
N ILE A 129 -6.27 -1.29 -6.38
CA ILE A 129 -6.34 -2.52 -5.57
C ILE A 129 -5.15 -2.61 -4.60
N ALA A 130 -3.95 -2.20 -5.01
CA ALA A 130 -2.70 -2.30 -4.26
C ALA A 130 -2.73 -1.50 -2.93
N ARG A 131 -3.51 -0.42 -2.88
CA ARG A 131 -3.71 0.37 -1.64
C ARG A 131 -4.52 -0.34 -0.56
N VAL A 132 -5.35 -1.30 -0.96
CA VAL A 132 -6.38 -1.89 -0.10
C VAL A 132 -5.81 -2.68 1.08
N PRO A 133 -4.76 -3.51 0.92
CA PRO A 133 -4.17 -4.25 2.03
C PRO A 133 -3.64 -3.35 3.12
N TYR A 134 -2.93 -2.28 2.76
CA TYR A 134 -2.40 -1.33 3.74
C TYR A 134 -3.50 -0.67 4.57
N PHE A 135 -4.60 -0.25 3.92
CA PHE A 135 -5.77 0.27 4.62
C PHE A 135 -6.41 -0.79 5.53
N ALA A 136 -6.55 -2.03 5.06
CA ALA A 136 -7.05 -3.15 5.86
C ALA A 136 -6.17 -3.42 7.10
N PHE A 137 -4.85 -3.46 6.95
CA PHE A 137 -3.90 -3.69 8.04
C PHE A 137 -4.00 -2.61 9.10
N ILE A 138 -3.95 -1.34 8.68
CA ILE A 138 -4.11 -0.19 9.56
C ILE A 138 -5.45 -0.24 10.30
N SER A 139 -6.54 -0.62 9.62
CA SER A 139 -7.87 -0.71 10.23
C SER A 139 -7.91 -1.75 11.37
N VAL A 140 -7.32 -2.94 11.16
CA VAL A 140 -7.26 -3.99 12.18
C VAL A 140 -6.31 -3.61 13.31
N LEU A 141 -5.15 -3.02 12.99
CA LEU A 141 -4.20 -2.52 13.98
C LEU A 141 -4.82 -1.45 14.89
N HIS A 142 -5.59 -0.51 14.33
CA HIS A 142 -6.33 0.48 15.12
C HIS A 142 -7.42 -0.14 15.97
N LEU A 143 -8.16 -1.13 15.45
CA LEU A 143 -9.18 -1.84 16.20
C LEU A 143 -8.56 -2.56 17.41
N TYR A 144 -7.45 -3.28 17.19
CA TYR A 144 -6.73 -3.96 18.26
C TYR A 144 -6.16 -3.00 19.30
N ALA A 145 -5.61 -1.86 18.87
CA ALA A 145 -5.15 -0.81 19.79
C ALA A 145 -6.29 -0.23 20.62
N THR A 146 -7.48 -0.06 20.03
CA THR A 146 -8.69 0.43 20.71
C THR A 146 -9.16 -0.56 21.78
N PHE A 147 -9.06 -1.86 21.52
CA PHE A 147 -9.36 -2.89 22.53
C PHE A 147 -8.24 -3.07 23.58
N GLY A 148 -7.15 -2.31 23.48
CA GLY A 148 -6.01 -2.41 24.38
C GLY A 148 -5.23 -3.72 24.21
N TRP A 149 -5.35 -4.38 23.06
CA TRP A 149 -4.64 -5.64 22.81
C TRP A 149 -3.17 -5.37 22.49
N TRP A 150 -2.89 -4.47 21.54
CA TRP A 150 -1.50 -4.18 21.12
C TRP A 150 -1.35 -2.74 20.62
N ARG A 151 -0.18 -2.13 20.84
CA ARG A 151 0.19 -0.80 20.31
C ARG A 151 1.39 -0.92 19.38
N ARG A 152 1.16 -0.91 18.07
CA ARG A 152 2.23 -1.04 17.04
C ARG A 152 2.33 0.20 16.18
N ALA A 153 2.84 1.29 16.76
CA ALA A 153 2.94 2.58 16.10
C ALA A 153 3.78 2.51 14.81
N ASP A 154 4.89 1.77 14.82
CA ASP A 154 5.76 1.59 13.65
C ASP A 154 5.03 0.92 12.48
N TYR A 155 4.24 -0.12 12.75
CA TYR A 155 3.46 -0.82 11.72
C TYR A 155 2.41 0.10 11.08
N ILE A 156 1.68 0.85 11.91
CA ILE A 156 0.68 1.81 11.42
C ILE A 156 1.37 2.85 10.53
N LYS A 157 2.51 3.39 10.97
CA LYS A 157 3.25 4.42 10.24
C LYS A 157 3.79 3.92 8.90
N VAL A 158 4.41 2.74 8.87
CA VAL A 158 4.94 2.14 7.64
C VAL A 158 3.83 1.82 6.66
N HIS A 159 2.74 1.15 7.09
CA HIS A 159 1.63 0.86 6.19
C HIS A 159 0.92 2.12 5.70
N PHE A 160 0.87 3.17 6.52
CA PHE A 160 0.35 4.46 6.09
C PHE A 160 1.22 5.05 4.99
N ALA A 161 2.54 4.99 5.13
CA ALA A 161 3.48 5.43 4.11
C ALA A 161 3.37 4.62 2.80
N GLN A 162 3.19 3.29 2.88
CA GLN A 162 2.92 2.45 1.71
C GLN A 162 1.60 2.86 1.03
N SER A 163 0.52 3.00 1.80
CA SER A 163 -0.78 3.45 1.27
C SER A 163 -0.69 4.83 0.60
N TRP A 164 0.14 5.72 1.15
CA TRP A 164 0.40 7.05 0.62
C TRP A 164 1.20 7.01 -0.69
N ASN A 165 2.22 6.15 -0.79
CA ASN A 165 3.00 5.94 -2.00
C ASN A 165 2.10 5.46 -3.16
N GLU A 166 1.36 4.38 -2.93
CA GLU A 166 0.42 3.77 -3.86
C GLU A 166 -0.70 4.75 -4.31
N PHE A 167 -1.12 5.66 -3.44
CA PHE A 167 -2.05 6.72 -3.81
C PHE A 167 -1.48 7.64 -4.88
N HIS A 168 -0.18 7.96 -4.83
CA HIS A 168 0.46 8.77 -5.85
C HIS A 168 0.64 7.99 -7.16
N HIS A 169 0.92 6.70 -7.12
CA HIS A 169 0.89 5.84 -8.31
C HIS A 169 -0.49 5.88 -8.99
N LEU A 170 -1.57 5.76 -8.23
CA LEU A 170 -2.93 5.89 -8.75
C LEU A 170 -3.16 7.24 -9.45
N LEU A 171 -2.76 8.36 -8.83
CA LEU A 171 -2.91 9.69 -9.42
C LEU A 171 -2.12 9.84 -10.74
N ILE A 172 -0.95 9.22 -10.82
CA ILE A 172 -0.14 9.16 -12.06
C ILE A 172 -0.93 8.43 -13.15
N MET A 173 -1.50 7.27 -12.84
CA MET A 173 -2.28 6.49 -13.82
C MET A 173 -3.57 7.20 -14.26
N GLU A 174 -4.23 7.93 -13.36
CA GLU A 174 -5.36 8.80 -13.70
C GLU A 174 -4.95 9.96 -14.62
N GLU A 175 -3.75 10.52 -14.47
CA GLU A 175 -3.24 11.56 -15.38
C GLU A 175 -2.89 11.00 -16.76
N LEU A 176 -2.44 9.75 -16.82
CA LEU A 176 -2.18 9.00 -18.06
C LEU A 176 -3.45 8.44 -18.73
N GLY A 177 -4.63 8.67 -18.15
CA GLY A 177 -5.93 8.28 -18.72
C GLY A 177 -6.35 6.84 -18.42
N GLY A 178 -5.79 6.22 -17.39
CA GLY A 178 -6.18 4.89 -16.92
C GLY A 178 -7.62 4.80 -16.42
N ASP A 179 -8.22 5.93 -16.03
CA ASP A 179 -9.62 6.08 -15.59
C ASP A 179 -10.58 6.49 -16.72
N SER A 180 -10.14 6.42 -17.98
CA SER A 180 -10.90 6.93 -19.14
C SER A 180 -12.23 6.24 -19.38
N LEU A 181 -12.37 4.94 -19.10
CA LEU A 181 -13.63 4.22 -19.21
C LEU A 181 -14.26 4.00 -17.84
N TRP A 182 -15.56 4.30 -17.75
CA TRP A 182 -16.34 4.04 -16.56
C TRP A 182 -16.31 2.56 -16.14
N PHE A 183 -16.24 1.62 -17.09
CA PHE A 183 -16.20 0.19 -16.78
C PHE A 183 -14.94 -0.20 -16.00
N ASP A 184 -13.77 0.33 -16.37
CA ASP A 184 -12.51 0.05 -15.66
C ASP A 184 -12.58 0.62 -14.23
N CYS A 185 -13.09 1.85 -14.09
CA CYS A 185 -13.35 2.48 -12.81
C CYS A 185 -14.28 1.64 -11.92
N PHE A 186 -15.39 1.17 -12.49
CA PHE A 186 -16.36 0.34 -11.78
C PHE A 186 -15.72 -0.98 -11.33
N LEU A 187 -15.05 -1.68 -12.25
CA LEU A 187 -14.43 -2.97 -11.99
C LEU A 187 -13.35 -2.87 -10.91
N ALA A 188 -12.44 -1.90 -11.02
CA ALA A 188 -11.37 -1.68 -10.05
C ALA A 188 -11.92 -1.42 -8.63
N ARG A 189 -12.92 -0.53 -8.52
CA ARG A 189 -13.56 -0.20 -7.23
C ARG A 189 -14.35 -1.37 -6.65
N PHE A 190 -15.03 -2.14 -7.50
CA PHE A 190 -15.77 -3.32 -7.10
C PHE A 190 -14.84 -4.40 -6.54
N MET A 191 -13.72 -4.68 -7.24
CA MET A 191 -12.69 -5.60 -6.74
C MET A 191 -12.08 -5.11 -5.42
N ALA A 192 -11.73 -3.82 -5.33
CA ALA A 192 -11.18 -3.22 -4.13
C ALA A 192 -12.11 -3.37 -2.90
N PHE A 193 -13.42 -3.21 -3.09
CA PHE A 193 -14.41 -3.38 -2.01
C PHE A 193 -14.39 -4.79 -1.41
N PHE A 194 -14.44 -5.84 -2.23
CA PHE A 194 -14.40 -7.22 -1.72
C PHE A 194 -13.01 -7.60 -1.21
N TYR A 195 -11.97 -7.10 -1.88
CA TYR A 195 -10.59 -7.34 -1.46
C TYR A 195 -10.32 -6.77 -0.04
N TYR A 196 -10.92 -5.63 0.30
CA TYR A 196 -10.83 -5.07 1.66
C TYR A 196 -11.30 -6.05 2.73
N PHE A 197 -12.52 -6.59 2.59
CA PHE A 197 -13.06 -7.52 3.59
C PHE A 197 -12.27 -8.84 3.65
N MET A 198 -11.82 -9.35 2.50
CA MET A 198 -10.96 -10.52 2.45
C MET A 198 -9.66 -10.28 3.21
N THR A 199 -8.99 -9.16 2.96
CA THR A 199 -7.71 -8.84 3.61
C THR A 199 -7.86 -8.55 5.09
N VAL A 200 -8.94 -7.89 5.52
CA VAL A 200 -9.29 -7.74 6.95
C VAL A 200 -9.46 -9.10 7.61
N ALA A 201 -10.21 -10.03 6.99
CA ALA A 201 -10.40 -11.38 7.52
C ALA A 201 -9.09 -12.17 7.58
N MET A 202 -8.30 -12.15 6.49
CA MET A 202 -6.99 -12.81 6.45
C MET A 202 -6.05 -12.27 7.52
N TYR A 203 -5.96 -10.95 7.69
CA TYR A 203 -5.09 -10.32 8.67
C TYR A 203 -5.51 -10.65 10.11
N MET A 204 -6.81 -10.67 10.41
CA MET A 204 -7.30 -11.08 11.73
C MET A 204 -7.03 -12.56 12.04
N LEU A 205 -7.10 -13.43 11.03
CA LEU A 205 -6.81 -14.87 11.17
C LEU A 205 -5.31 -15.11 11.35
N SER A 206 -4.50 -14.57 10.44
CA SER A 206 -3.05 -14.74 10.36
C SER A 206 -2.41 -13.53 9.65
N PRO A 207 -1.82 -12.58 10.39
CA PRO A 207 -1.08 -11.46 9.80
C PRO A 207 0.04 -11.94 8.87
N ARG A 208 0.74 -13.02 9.23
CA ARG A 208 1.78 -13.65 8.37
C ARG A 208 1.22 -14.05 7.00
N MET A 209 0.03 -14.67 6.96
CA MET A 209 -0.63 -15.03 5.71
C MET A 209 -0.97 -13.80 4.88
N ALA A 210 -1.48 -12.74 5.51
CA ALA A 210 -1.86 -11.51 4.84
C ALA A 210 -0.64 -10.74 4.27
N TYR A 211 0.48 -10.71 5.00
CA TYR A 211 1.73 -10.13 4.52
C TYR A 211 2.33 -10.92 3.36
N HIS A 212 2.31 -12.25 3.41
CA HIS A 212 2.77 -13.06 2.28
C HIS A 212 1.88 -12.89 1.05
N PHE A 213 0.55 -12.79 1.22
CA PHE A 213 -0.34 -12.49 0.10
C PHE A 213 0.02 -11.15 -0.55
N SER A 214 0.26 -10.12 0.27
CA SER A 214 0.63 -8.80 -0.22
C SER A 214 2.00 -8.83 -0.91
N GLU A 215 3.00 -9.51 -0.35
CA GLU A 215 4.30 -9.73 -1.01
C GLU A 215 4.15 -10.35 -2.42
N CYS A 216 3.25 -11.32 -2.59
CA CYS A 216 2.94 -11.90 -3.90
C CYS A 216 2.34 -10.87 -4.88
N VAL A 217 1.44 -10.00 -4.40
CA VAL A 217 0.87 -8.91 -5.21
C VAL A 217 1.96 -7.93 -5.65
N GLU A 218 2.80 -7.47 -4.72
CA GLU A 218 3.89 -6.53 -5.00
C GLU A 218 4.91 -7.09 -5.99
N ARG A 219 5.25 -8.37 -5.86
CA ARG A 219 6.15 -9.05 -6.81
C ARG A 219 5.58 -9.09 -8.23
N HIS A 220 4.26 -9.28 -8.36
CA HIS A 220 3.58 -9.22 -9.66
C HIS A 220 3.53 -7.79 -10.21
N ALA A 221 3.33 -6.78 -9.36
CA ALA A 221 3.38 -5.37 -9.74
C ALA A 221 4.77 -5.00 -10.28
N TYR A 222 5.84 -5.29 -9.53
CA TYR A 222 7.22 -5.12 -9.97
C TYR A 222 7.47 -5.75 -11.34
N SER A 223 7.08 -7.02 -11.51
CA SER A 223 7.30 -7.76 -12.76
C SER A 223 6.54 -7.15 -13.93
N THR A 224 5.32 -6.65 -13.69
CA THR A 224 4.48 -6.02 -14.71
C THR A 224 5.06 -4.68 -15.16
N TYR A 225 5.58 -3.87 -14.22
CA TYR A 225 6.26 -2.62 -14.55
C TYR A 225 7.59 -2.86 -15.27
N ASP A 226 8.36 -3.85 -14.85
CA ASP A 226 9.63 -4.22 -15.49
C ASP A 226 9.42 -4.68 -16.95
N GLU A 227 8.41 -5.52 -17.18
CA GLU A 227 8.02 -5.95 -18.54
C GLU A 227 7.58 -4.75 -19.40
N PHE A 228 6.77 -3.85 -18.85
CA PHE A 228 6.30 -2.66 -19.56
C PHE A 228 7.43 -1.69 -19.93
N LEU A 229 8.37 -1.45 -19.02
CA LEU A 229 9.56 -0.63 -19.25
C LEU A 229 10.41 -1.19 -20.39
N LYS A 230 10.63 -2.51 -20.41
CA LYS A 230 11.41 -3.19 -21.47
C LYS A 230 10.73 -3.12 -22.83
N LEU A 231 9.40 -3.22 -22.87
CA LEU A 231 8.64 -3.22 -24.12
C LEU A 231 8.51 -1.81 -24.73
N HIS A 232 8.39 -0.76 -23.89
CA HIS A 232 8.08 0.60 -24.33
C HIS A 232 9.18 1.64 -24.06
N GLU A 233 10.43 1.21 -23.85
CA GLU A 233 11.55 2.08 -23.46
C GLU A 233 11.68 3.34 -24.34
N GLU A 234 11.73 3.17 -25.66
CA GLU A 234 11.91 4.26 -26.62
C GLU A 234 10.74 5.23 -26.67
N GLU A 235 9.52 4.74 -26.49
CA GLU A 235 8.30 5.55 -26.46
C GLU A 235 8.26 6.39 -25.18
N LEU A 236 8.48 5.75 -24.03
CA LEU A 236 8.39 6.38 -22.72
C LEU A 236 9.47 7.47 -22.53
N LYS A 237 10.68 7.28 -23.07
CA LYS A 237 11.74 8.31 -23.01
C LYS A 237 11.40 9.60 -23.77
N ARG A 238 10.50 9.54 -24.76
CA ARG A 238 10.07 10.72 -25.55
C ARG A 238 8.93 11.48 -24.89
N LEU A 239 8.23 10.85 -23.95
CA LEU A 239 7.06 11.40 -23.31
C LEU A 239 7.42 12.20 -22.05
N PRO A 240 6.78 13.37 -21.82
CA PRO A 240 7.04 14.16 -20.63
C PRO A 240 6.44 13.50 -19.39
N ALA A 241 7.10 13.64 -18.25
CA ALA A 241 6.62 13.13 -16.97
C ALA A 241 5.31 13.81 -16.53
N PRO A 242 4.32 13.06 -15.99
CA PRO A 242 3.08 13.61 -15.45
C PRO A 242 3.32 14.58 -14.30
N GLU A 243 2.47 15.59 -14.18
CA GLU A 243 2.56 16.59 -13.12
C GLU A 243 2.41 15.92 -11.74
N ALA A 244 1.54 14.91 -11.63
CA ALA A 244 1.41 14.10 -10.42
C ALA A 244 2.73 13.42 -10.00
N ALA A 245 3.50 12.90 -10.95
CA ALA A 245 4.79 12.25 -10.65
C ALA A 245 5.85 13.28 -10.24
N LEU A 246 5.96 14.39 -10.97
CA LEU A 246 6.87 15.47 -10.61
C LEU A 246 6.54 15.99 -9.20
N ASN A 247 5.26 16.20 -8.90
CA ASN A 247 4.85 16.70 -7.60
C ASN A 247 5.15 15.71 -6.46
N TYR A 248 5.03 14.41 -6.70
CA TYR A 248 5.29 13.41 -5.67
C TYR A 248 6.80 13.21 -5.42
N TYR A 249 7.56 13.05 -6.49
CA TYR A 249 8.96 12.62 -6.39
C TYR A 249 9.96 13.78 -6.33
N MET A 250 9.59 14.99 -6.77
CA MET A 250 10.48 16.17 -6.80
C MET A 250 10.12 17.26 -5.79
N ASN A 251 8.86 17.38 -5.38
CA ASN A 251 8.50 18.42 -4.42
C ASN A 251 8.79 17.94 -2.99
N GLU A 252 9.25 18.88 -2.17
CA GLU A 252 10.09 18.67 -0.97
C GLU A 252 9.48 17.83 0.16
N ASP A 253 8.21 17.44 0.11
CA ASP A 253 7.57 16.65 1.18
C ASP A 253 7.76 15.14 1.00
N LEU A 254 9.03 14.72 0.97
CA LEU A 254 9.42 13.30 1.00
C LEU A 254 9.36 12.70 2.41
N TYR A 255 8.58 13.30 3.34
CA TYR A 255 8.53 12.91 4.75
C TYR A 255 8.21 11.42 4.96
N LEU A 256 7.24 10.89 4.20
CA LEU A 256 6.85 9.48 4.25
C LEU A 256 7.64 8.59 3.28
N PHE A 257 8.48 9.17 2.42
CA PHE A 257 9.12 8.44 1.34
C PHE A 257 10.12 7.40 1.86
N ASP A 258 10.89 7.76 2.89
CA ASP A 258 11.81 6.82 3.51
C ASP A 258 11.09 5.83 4.43
N GLU A 259 9.89 6.15 4.93
CA GLU A 259 9.17 5.33 5.92
C GLU A 259 8.76 3.95 5.41
N PHE A 260 8.41 3.83 4.12
CA PHE A 260 8.02 2.54 3.54
C PHE A 260 9.21 1.68 3.08
N GLN A 261 10.45 2.19 3.18
CA GLN A 261 11.67 1.54 2.70
C GLN A 261 12.43 0.84 3.85
N ALA A 262 11.87 -0.25 4.38
CA ALA A 262 12.37 -0.91 5.59
C ALA A 262 13.80 -1.49 5.48
N SER A 263 14.31 -1.68 4.26
CA SER A 263 15.60 -2.33 4.00
C SER A 263 16.77 -1.36 3.76
N ARG A 264 16.49 -0.05 3.64
CA ARG A 264 17.47 0.96 3.23
C ARG A 264 17.69 2.01 4.30
N THR A 265 18.86 2.63 4.27
CA THR A 265 19.14 3.82 5.10
C THR A 265 18.26 4.98 4.64
N PRO A 266 17.59 5.72 5.56
CA PRO A 266 16.87 6.96 5.23
C PRO A 266 17.75 7.92 4.43
N GLY A 267 17.17 8.62 3.45
CA GLY A 267 17.94 9.54 2.60
C GLY A 267 18.69 8.92 1.43
N SER A 268 18.86 7.59 1.40
CA SER A 268 19.74 6.94 0.39
C SER A 268 19.15 6.91 -1.02
N ARG A 269 17.83 6.83 -1.15
CA ARG A 269 17.13 6.84 -2.44
C ARG A 269 16.38 8.16 -2.61
N ARG A 270 16.70 8.90 -3.66
CA ARG A 270 16.01 10.12 -4.07
C ARG A 270 15.75 10.04 -5.58
N PRO A 271 14.48 9.82 -5.98
CA PRO A 271 14.08 9.72 -7.37
C PRO A 271 14.56 10.90 -8.23
N LYS A 272 14.85 10.61 -9.49
CA LYS A 272 15.09 11.58 -10.55
C LYS A 272 14.11 11.30 -11.69
N ILE A 273 13.63 12.34 -12.37
CA ILE A 273 12.58 12.28 -13.38
C ILE A 273 12.87 13.34 -14.42
N ASP A 274 13.30 12.90 -15.59
CA ASP A 274 13.44 13.75 -16.78
C ASP A 274 12.31 13.48 -17.78
N ASN A 275 11.79 12.24 -17.82
CA ASN A 275 10.78 11.78 -18.76
C ASN A 275 9.85 10.72 -18.14
N LEU A 276 8.89 10.21 -18.91
CA LEU A 276 7.92 9.22 -18.44
C LEU A 276 8.57 7.86 -18.13
N TYR A 277 9.65 7.47 -18.80
CA TYR A 277 10.38 6.23 -18.49
C TYR A 277 10.90 6.26 -17.05
N ASP A 278 11.49 7.38 -16.62
CA ASP A 278 12.00 7.54 -15.25
C ASP A 278 10.89 7.43 -14.21
N VAL A 279 9.67 7.89 -14.52
CA VAL A 279 8.51 7.73 -13.63
C VAL A 279 8.21 6.25 -13.41
N PHE A 280 8.10 5.46 -14.48
CA PHE A 280 7.82 4.02 -14.36
C PHE A 280 8.99 3.26 -13.71
N VAL A 281 10.23 3.69 -13.89
CA VAL A 281 11.37 3.15 -13.14
C VAL A 281 11.19 3.40 -11.65
N ASN A 282 10.84 4.63 -11.24
CA ASN A 282 10.64 4.94 -9.84
C ASN A 282 9.49 4.14 -9.22
N ILE A 283 8.37 4.00 -9.93
CA ILE A 283 7.23 3.15 -9.50
C ILE A 283 7.69 1.69 -9.32
N ARG A 284 8.37 1.11 -10.31
CA ARG A 284 8.90 -0.27 -10.22
C ARG A 284 9.79 -0.45 -8.98
N GLU A 285 10.69 0.50 -8.72
CA GLU A 285 11.56 0.44 -7.54
C GLU A 285 10.79 0.62 -6.22
N ASP A 286 9.69 1.38 -6.21
CA ASP A 286 8.79 1.49 -5.05
C ASP A 286 8.14 0.13 -4.76
N GLU A 287 7.64 -0.59 -5.78
CA GLU A 287 7.06 -1.94 -5.61
C GLU A 287 8.09 -2.96 -5.09
N ALA A 288 9.36 -2.81 -5.49
CA ALA A 288 10.43 -3.64 -4.93
C ALA A 288 10.65 -3.37 -3.44
N GLU A 289 10.54 -2.11 -2.99
CA GLU A 289 10.62 -1.78 -1.56
C GLU A 289 9.38 -2.25 -0.80
N HIS A 290 8.18 -2.17 -1.38
CA HIS A 290 6.97 -2.76 -0.81
C HIS A 290 7.11 -4.27 -0.63
N CYS A 291 7.60 -4.99 -1.64
CA CYS A 291 7.86 -6.43 -1.55
C CYS A 291 8.83 -6.77 -0.40
N LYS A 292 9.91 -6.02 -0.23
CA LYS A 292 10.88 -6.23 0.87
C LYS A 292 10.24 -5.94 2.22
N THR A 293 9.50 -4.85 2.35
CA THR A 293 8.81 -4.47 3.58
C THR A 293 7.77 -5.53 3.97
N MET A 294 6.96 -6.02 3.02
CA MET A 294 6.01 -7.10 3.26
C MET A 294 6.68 -8.41 3.67
N LYS A 295 7.83 -8.75 3.08
CA LYS A 295 8.66 -9.89 3.51
C LYS A 295 9.14 -9.74 4.95
N THR A 296 9.64 -8.55 5.33
CA THR A 296 10.05 -8.27 6.72
C THR A 296 8.90 -8.43 7.71
N CYS A 297 7.68 -8.02 7.33
CA CYS A 297 6.49 -8.12 8.18
C CYS A 297 6.03 -9.56 8.46
N GLN A 298 6.47 -10.56 7.67
CA GLN A 298 6.12 -11.97 7.91
C GLN A 298 6.78 -12.56 9.15
N THR A 299 7.85 -11.93 9.65
CA THR A 299 8.51 -12.31 10.90
C THR A 299 8.16 -11.32 11.99
N HIS A 300 7.68 -11.83 13.12
CA HIS A 300 7.23 -11.01 14.25
C HIS A 300 8.32 -10.06 14.76
N GLY A 301 7.94 -8.81 15.06
CA GLY A 301 8.81 -7.80 15.69
C GLY A 301 9.89 -7.19 14.80
N ASN A 302 10.01 -7.59 13.53
CA ASN A 302 11.09 -7.13 12.65
C ASN A 302 10.81 -5.80 11.93
N LEU A 303 9.58 -5.27 12.00
CA LEU A 303 9.26 -4.01 11.35
C LEU A 303 9.48 -2.83 12.30
N ARG A 304 10.32 -1.89 11.87
CA ARG A 304 10.63 -0.66 12.60
C ARG A 304 10.60 0.52 11.64
N SER A 305 10.02 1.64 12.05
CA SER A 305 10.04 2.84 11.21
C SER A 305 11.49 3.35 11.10
N PRO A 306 11.99 3.67 9.89
CA PRO A 306 13.38 4.11 9.70
C PRO A 306 13.74 5.39 10.48
N HIS A 307 12.75 6.20 10.85
CA HIS A 307 12.93 7.39 11.69
C HIS A 307 12.55 7.18 13.17
N SER A 308 12.22 5.95 13.61
CA SER A 308 11.90 5.68 15.01
C SER A 308 13.16 5.70 15.86
N THR A 309 13.23 6.62 16.83
CA THR A 309 14.34 6.71 17.78
C THR A 309 14.44 5.42 18.61
N PRO A 310 15.65 4.88 18.89
CA PRO A 310 15.85 3.66 19.69
C PRO A 310 15.26 3.63 21.10
N ASN A 311 14.73 4.75 21.61
CA ASN A 311 14.40 4.92 23.02
C ASN A 311 12.92 5.28 23.31
N CYS A 312 11.98 5.09 22.37
CA CYS A 312 10.54 5.31 22.62
C CYS A 312 9.79 4.05 23.12
N LEU A 313 10.51 3.07 23.65
CA LEU A 313 9.91 2.01 24.48
C LEU A 313 9.82 2.53 25.93
N GLU A 314 8.75 3.31 26.14
CA GLU A 314 7.84 3.18 27.29
C GLU A 314 8.48 3.21 28.70
N ASP A 315 9.00 4.38 29.09
CA ASP A 315 9.16 4.82 30.50
C ASP A 315 7.83 5.37 31.09
N ASP A 316 6.68 4.88 30.60
CA ASP A 316 5.36 5.14 31.20
C ASP A 316 4.90 3.86 31.92
N THR A 317 5.38 3.70 33.16
CA THR A 317 5.12 2.54 34.05
C THR A 317 3.69 2.56 34.63
N GLU A 318 2.68 2.95 33.86
CA GLU A 318 1.30 3.07 34.33
C GLU A 318 0.25 2.73 33.24
N CYS A 319 0.49 1.71 32.41
CA CYS A 319 -0.53 0.91 31.68
C CYS A 319 0.08 -0.28 30.89
N VAL A 320 1.13 -0.92 31.40
CA VAL A 320 1.75 -2.07 30.72
C VAL A 320 0.85 -3.30 30.87
N ILE A 321 -0.09 -3.47 29.93
CA ILE A 321 -0.69 -4.78 29.67
C ILE A 321 0.44 -5.63 29.08
N PRO A 322 0.79 -6.78 29.66
CA PRO A 322 1.86 -7.62 29.13
C PRO A 322 1.58 -7.92 27.66
N GLU A 323 2.57 -7.67 26.79
CA GLU A 323 2.52 -8.06 25.38
C GLU A 323 2.24 -9.57 25.31
N ASN A 324 0.97 -9.92 25.10
CA ASN A 324 0.65 -11.29 24.73
C ASN A 324 1.08 -11.44 23.27
N ASP A 325 2.12 -12.22 22.99
CA ASP A 325 2.66 -12.44 21.61
C ASP A 325 1.72 -13.08 20.56
N CYS A 326 0.40 -12.91 20.65
CA CYS A 326 -0.54 -13.53 19.73
C CYS A 326 -1.17 -12.48 18.80
N GLU A 327 -0.70 -12.36 17.56
CA GLU A 327 -1.15 -11.28 16.66
C GLU A 327 -2.40 -11.66 15.85
N GLY A 328 -2.57 -12.94 15.51
CA GLY A 328 -3.75 -13.50 14.86
C GLY A 328 -4.51 -14.50 15.73
N ILE A 329 -5.74 -14.84 15.32
CA ILE A 329 -6.52 -15.90 15.98
C ILE A 329 -5.75 -17.23 15.98
N VAL A 330 -5.04 -17.55 14.90
CA VAL A 330 -4.23 -18.77 14.80
C VAL A 330 -3.10 -18.77 15.83
N ASP A 331 -2.38 -17.65 15.98
CA ASP A 331 -1.30 -17.52 16.97
C ASP A 331 -1.86 -17.56 18.39
N CYS A 332 -3.02 -16.92 18.63
CA CYS A 332 -3.74 -16.96 19.91
C CYS A 332 -4.09 -18.39 20.32
N VAL A 333 -4.71 -19.14 19.41
CA VAL A 333 -5.10 -20.54 19.62
C VAL A 333 -3.87 -21.39 19.87
N LYS A 334 -2.79 -21.20 19.09
CA LYS A 334 -1.54 -21.93 19.26
C LYS A 334 -0.89 -21.68 20.62
N LYS A 335 -0.81 -20.41 21.07
CA LYS A 335 -0.26 -20.07 22.40
C LYS A 335 -1.14 -20.62 23.53
N SER A 336 -2.44 -20.76 23.32
CA SER A 336 -3.35 -21.38 24.28
C SER A 336 -3.22 -22.91 24.35
N LEU A 337 -2.80 -23.57 23.26
CA LEU A 337 -2.59 -25.03 23.22
C LEU A 337 -1.20 -25.45 23.72
N THR A 338 -0.24 -24.53 23.77
CA THR A 338 1.15 -24.76 24.22
C THR A 338 1.40 -24.36 25.67
N LYS A 339 0.41 -23.79 26.37
CA LYS A 339 0.41 -23.53 27.82
C LYS A 339 -0.34 -24.62 28.58
#